data_AF-M0K2K1-F1
#
_entry.id   AF-M0K2K1-F1
#
_cell.length_a   1.000
_cell.length_b   1.000
_cell.length_c   1.000
_cell.angle_alpha   90.00
_cell.angle_beta   90.00
_cell.angle_gamma   90.00
#
_symmetry.space_group_name_H-M   'P 1'
#
loop_
_entity.id
_entity.type
_entity.pdbx_description
1 polymer ?
#
loop_
_entity_poly.entity_id
_entity_poly.type
_entity_poly.pdbx_seq_one_letter_code
_entity_poly.pdbx_strand_id
1 'polypeptide(L)' 'VIFDRDATEQVADITLSQAQEMAMDALDTSVVADEIREVTLGRYYRVQGPELGRYLLVNEFEQLAEMHDPEQLLITARSI' A
#
# COMPACT_ATOMS: atom_id res chain seq x y z
N VAL A 1 7.64 -4.22 -3.88
CA VAL A 1 7.40 -3.69 -2.52
C VAL A 1 6.45 -4.65 -1.84
N ILE A 2 6.69 -5.03 -0.59
CA ILE A 2 5.85 -5.94 0.18
C ILE A 2 5.55 -5.27 1.51
N PHE A 3 4.26 -5.20 1.84
CA PHE A 3 3.76 -4.78 3.14
C PHE A 3 3.59 -6.02 4.01
N ASP A 4 3.94 -5.92 5.29
CA ASP A 4 3.61 -6.97 6.24
C ASP A 4 2.14 -6.85 6.68
N ARG A 5 1.74 -7.64 7.67
CA ARG A 5 0.37 -7.61 8.18
C ARG A 5 -0.01 -6.22 8.69
N ASP A 6 0.77 -5.67 9.62
CA ASP A 6 0.42 -4.44 10.32
C ASP A 6 0.38 -3.25 9.35
N ALA A 7 1.32 -3.19 8.40
CA ALA A 7 1.33 -2.16 7.37
C ALA A 7 0.17 -2.34 6.37
N THR A 8 -0.20 -3.58 6.05
CA THR A 8 -1.37 -3.87 5.18
C THR A 8 -2.67 -3.45 5.85
N GLU A 9 -2.84 -3.77 7.14
CA GLU A 9 -4.04 -3.38 7.89
C GLU A 9 -4.17 -1.84 7.96
N GLN A 10 -3.05 -1.13 8.16
CA GLN A 10 -3.04 0.34 8.17
C GLN A 10 -3.29 0.97 6.79
N VAL A 11 -2.70 0.43 5.72
CA VAL A 11 -2.90 0.95 4.35
C VAL A 11 -4.34 0.73 3.89
N ALA A 12 -4.89 -0.45 4.18
CA ALA A 12 -6.23 -0.83 3.75
C ALA A 12 -7.32 -0.28 4.67
N ASP A 13 -6.97 0.18 5.88
CA ASP A 13 -7.90 0.50 6.96
C ASP A 13 -8.85 -0.67 7.29
N ILE A 14 -8.32 -1.89 7.18
CA ILE A 14 -9.05 -3.16 7.37
C ILE A 14 -8.17 -4.11 8.16
N THR A 15 -8.63 -4.54 9.33
CA THR A 15 -7.95 -5.57 10.12
C THR A 15 -8.09 -6.96 9.49
N LEU A 16 -7.18 -7.89 9.81
CA LEU A 16 -7.30 -9.28 9.36
C LEU A 16 -8.63 -9.93 9.79
N SER A 17 -9.16 -9.56 10.96
CA SER A 17 -10.45 -10.09 11.44
C SER A 17 -11.60 -9.60 10.57
N GLN A 18 -11.63 -8.31 10.23
CA GLN A 18 -12.65 -7.73 9.35
C GLN A 18 -12.56 -8.33 7.94
N ALA A 19 -11.34 -8.52 7.42
CA ALA A 19 -11.14 -9.18 6.14
C ALA A 19 -11.69 -10.62 6.14
N GLN A 20 -11.47 -11.39 7.22
CA GLN A 20 -12.03 -12.74 7.35
C GLN A 20 -13.56 -12.73 7.41
N GLU A 21 -14.15 -11.80 8.18
CA GLU A 21 -15.61 -11.61 8.26
C GLU A 21 -16.20 -11.30 6.88
N MET A 22 -15.61 -10.35 6.15
CA MET A 22 -16.01 -9.98 4.79
C MET A 22 -16.01 -11.18 3.84
N ALA A 23 -14.95 -11.99 3.89
CA ALA A 23 -14.83 -13.18 3.04
C ALA A 23 -15.84 -14.27 3.42
N MET A 24 -16.18 -14.41 4.70
CA MET A 24 -17.21 -15.35 5.17
C MET A 24 -18.61 -14.91 4.74
N ASP A 25 -18.92 -13.63 4.86
CA ASP A 25 -20.22 -13.07 4.48
C ASP A 25 -20.45 -13.14 2.96
N ALA A 26 -19.41 -12.85 2.18
CA ALA A 26 -19.46 -12.95 0.73
C ALA A 26 -19.31 -14.39 0.20
N LEU A 27 -18.84 -15.32 1.05
CA LEU A 27 -18.35 -16.66 0.66
C LEU A 27 -17.30 -16.61 -0.48
N ASP A 28 -16.60 -15.49 -0.60
CA ASP A 28 -15.60 -15.23 -1.63
C ASP A 28 -14.47 -14.33 -1.09
N THR A 29 -13.25 -14.83 -1.13
CA THR A 29 -12.06 -14.09 -0.70
C THR A 29 -11.66 -12.97 -1.66
N SER A 30 -12.16 -12.97 -2.91
CA SER A 30 -11.84 -11.92 -3.87
C SER A 30 -12.39 -10.55 -3.45
N VAL A 31 -13.49 -10.53 -2.68
CA VAL A 31 -14.12 -9.29 -2.20
C VAL A 31 -13.15 -8.47 -1.35
N VAL A 32 -12.34 -9.13 -0.51
CA VAL A 32 -11.31 -8.46 0.28
C VAL A 32 -10.26 -7.80 -0.62
N ALA A 33 -9.84 -8.48 -1.69
CA ALA A 33 -8.87 -7.94 -2.62
C ALA A 33 -9.45 -6.76 -3.43
N ASP A 34 -10.73 -6.82 -3.78
CA ASP A 34 -11.43 -5.75 -4.46
C ASP A 34 -11.55 -4.50 -3.56
N GLU A 35 -11.90 -4.67 -2.29
CA GLU A 35 -11.98 -3.58 -1.31
C GLU A 35 -10.61 -2.92 -1.08
N ILE A 36 -9.57 -3.73 -0.82
CA ILE A 36 -8.20 -3.22 -0.66
C ILE A 36 -7.76 -2.48 -1.93
N ARG A 37 -8.12 -2.98 -3.11
CA ARG A 37 -7.80 -2.34 -4.37
C ARG A 37 -8.48 -0.98 -4.49
N GLU A 38 -9.75 -0.85 -4.14
CA GLU A 38 -10.48 0.41 -4.20
C GLU A 38 -9.86 1.49 -3.30
N VAL A 39 -9.43 1.12 -2.10
CA VAL A 39 -8.84 2.08 -1.17
C VAL A 39 -7.37 2.41 -1.46
N THR A 40 -6.65 1.58 -2.22
CA THR A 40 -5.21 1.80 -2.51
C THR A 40 -4.94 2.35 -3.91
N LEU A 41 -5.81 2.06 -4.89
CA LEU A 41 -5.62 2.54 -6.26
C LEU A 41 -5.67 4.06 -6.34
N GLY A 42 -4.81 4.61 -7.20
CA GLY A 42 -4.73 6.06 -7.46
C GLY A 42 -4.02 6.86 -6.37
N ARG A 43 -3.51 6.20 -5.32
CA ARG A 43 -2.78 6.84 -4.22
C ARG A 43 -1.27 6.67 -4.38
N TYR A 44 -0.52 7.70 -3.99
CA TYR A 44 0.93 7.68 -3.97
C TYR A 44 1.43 7.46 -2.56
N TYR A 45 2.46 6.64 -2.42
CA TYR A 45 3.06 6.31 -1.14
C TYR A 45 4.56 6.49 -1.20
N ARG A 46 5.12 7.13 -0.17
CA ARG A 46 6.54 7.03 0.15
C ARG A 46 6.70 5.85 1.11
N VAL A 47 7.66 4.97 0.84
CA VAL A 47 7.91 3.76 1.64
C VAL A 47 9.38 3.66 2.02
N GLN A 48 9.67 3.12 3.19
CA GLN A 48 11.02 2.87 3.69
C GLN A 48 11.14 1.48 4.30
N GLY A 49 12.30 0.85 4.11
CA GLY A 49 12.65 -0.41 4.75
C GLY A 49 13.76 -1.16 4.01
N PRO A 50 14.08 -2.40 4.44
CA PRO A 50 15.19 -3.16 3.89
C PRO A 50 14.84 -3.80 2.54
N GLU A 51 15.83 -3.88 1.66
CA GLU A 51 15.75 -4.68 0.44
C GLU A 51 16.01 -6.17 0.76
N LEU A 52 15.06 -7.02 0.39
CA LEU A 52 15.15 -8.47 0.42
C LEU A 52 15.13 -9.01 -1.02
N GLY A 53 16.31 -9.15 -1.60
CA GLY A 53 16.49 -9.62 -2.97
C GLY A 53 15.92 -8.63 -3.99
N ARG A 54 14.75 -8.93 -4.57
CA ARG A 54 14.04 -8.05 -5.52
C ARG A 54 12.88 -7.28 -4.89
N TYR A 55 12.68 -7.43 -3.59
CA TYR A 55 11.56 -6.85 -2.88
C TYR A 55 12.07 -5.82 -1.87
N LEU A 56 11.34 -4.72 -1.71
CA LEU A 56 11.49 -3.80 -0.59
C LEU A 56 10.44 -4.18 0.46
N LEU A 57 10.87 -4.55 1.67
CA LEU A 57 9.97 -4.78 2.79
C LEU A 57 9.66 -3.45 3.45
N VAL A 58 8.39 -3.11 3.59
CA VAL A 58 7.96 -1.81 4.13
C VAL A 58 7.89 -1.88 5.65
N ASN A 59 8.70 -1.07 6.32
CA ASN A 59 8.63 -0.84 7.76
C ASN A 59 7.89 0.46 8.08
N GLU A 60 8.03 1.46 7.22
CA GLU A 60 7.39 2.77 7.35
C GLU A 60 6.82 3.20 6.00
N PHE A 61 5.62 3.79 6.02
CA PHE A 61 5.01 4.36 4.83
C PHE A 61 4.26 5.65 5.14
N GLU A 62 4.16 6.51 4.15
CA GLU A 62 3.43 7.78 4.19
C GLU A 62 2.61 7.90 2.91
N GLN A 63 1.29 8.09 3.04
CA GLN A 63 0.45 8.42 1.89
C GLN A 63 0.67 9.90 1.52
N LEU A 64 1.05 10.16 0.28
CA LEU A 64 1.25 11.52 -0.23
C LEU A 64 -0.10 12.11 -0.65
N ALA A 65 -0.47 13.25 -0.05
CA ALA A 65 -1.75 13.93 -0.29
C ALA A 65 -1.82 14.66 -1.65
N GLU A 66 -0.66 15.02 -2.21
CA GLU A 66 -0.55 15.65 -3.53
C GLU A 66 0.20 14.74 -4.50
N MET A 67 -0.33 14.60 -5.72
CA MET A 67 0.49 14.25 -6.87
C MET A 67 1.53 15.36 -7.03
N HIS A 68 2.72 15.20 -6.46
CA HIS A 68 3.84 16.04 -6.84
C HIS A 68 4.02 15.89 -8.35
N ASP A 69 4.10 17.03 -9.05
CA ASP A 69 4.31 17.08 -10.49
C ASP A 69 5.44 16.11 -10.85
N PRO A 70 5.18 15.06 -11.66
CA PRO A 70 6.18 14.05 -11.98
C PRO A 70 7.44 14.66 -12.60
N GLU A 71 7.34 15.80 -13.29
CA GLU A 71 8.50 16.56 -13.77
C GLU A 71 9.37 17.07 -12.61
N GLN A 72 8.79 17.62 -11.55
CA GLN A 72 9.55 18.11 -10.39
C GLN A 72 10.25 16.97 -9.63
N LEU A 73 9.62 15.80 -9.53
CA LEU A 73 10.23 14.63 -8.90
C LEU A 73 11.43 14.11 -9.70
N LEU A 74 11.32 14.05 -11.03
CA LEU A 74 12.41 13.62 -11.91
C LEU A 74 13.57 14.62 -11.92
N ILE A 75 13.29 15.93 -11.84
CA ILE A 75 14.31 16.97 -11.72
C ILE A 75 15.11 16.78 -10.43
N THR A 76 14.43 16.58 -9.30
CA THR A 76 15.08 16.40 -7.97
C THR A 76 15.93 15.14 -7.93
N ALA A 77 15.45 14.02 -8.49
CA ALA A 77 16.19 12.76 -8.53
C ALA A 77 17.46 12.82 -9.39
N ARG A 78 17.50 13.69 -10.41
CA ARG A 78 18.63 13.82 -11.34
C ARG A 78 19.73 14.76 -10.84
N SER A 79 19.47 15.58 -9.83
CA SER A 79 20.42 16.57 -9.30
C SER A 79 21.31 16.04 -8.16
N ILE A 80 21.32 14.74 -7.91
CA ILE A 80 22.12 14.07 -6.87
C ILE A 80 23.20 13.18 -7.50
#